data_AF-F0FZ09-F1
#
_entry.id   AF-F0FZ09-F1
#
_cell.length_a   1.000
_cell.length_b   1.000
_cell.length_c   1.000
_cell.angle_alpha   90.00
_cell.angle_beta   90.00
_cell.angle_gamma   90.00
#
_symmetry.space_group_name_H-M   'P 1'
#
loop_
_entity.id
_entity.type
_entity.pdbx_description
1 polymer ?
#
loop_
_entity_poly.entity_id
_entity_poly.type
_entity_poly.pdbx_seq_one_letter_code
_entity_poly.pdbx_strand_id
1 'polypeptide(L)'
;MACGSAPVGPGFYRVERGDTLYKIARENRQSVQNIVRWNQITNPDAIEVGQVLRVAPPPGTTTASTTGTGTAGRSRPAPSAPVESAVKPATSISLIWPAPGTVVRSFDGSKSKGIDIANAAGTPVAAAAPGVVVYAGNGLRGYGNLIILKHNADYLTAYAHNRALLVKEGQSVTQGQTIAEMGSSDSDRVALHFELRYGGRSIDPARYLPAR
;
A
#
# COMPACT_ATOMS: atom_id res chain seq x y z
N MET A 1 -49.63 4.30 5.26
CA MET A 1 -49.57 3.56 6.54
C MET A 1 -48.49 2.49 6.40
N ALA A 2 -47.67 2.11 7.38
CA ALA A 2 -47.20 2.74 8.62
C ALA A 2 -46.40 1.66 9.37
N CYS A 3 -45.20 1.35 8.87
CA CYS A 3 -44.11 0.72 9.61
C CYS A 3 -42.84 1.43 9.11
N GLY A 4 -41.93 1.89 9.96
CA GLY A 4 -41.74 1.51 11.36
C GLY A 4 -40.26 1.29 11.69
N SER A 5 -39.34 1.70 10.80
CA SER A 5 -37.90 1.71 11.07
C SER A 5 -37.60 2.68 12.21
N ALA A 6 -37.57 2.14 13.43
CA ALA A 6 -36.99 2.82 14.58
C ALA A 6 -35.58 3.29 14.22
N PRO A 7 -35.15 4.49 14.68
CA PRO A 7 -33.83 5.01 14.37
C PRO A 7 -32.77 4.08 14.97
N VAL A 8 -32.14 3.28 14.12
CA VAL A 8 -30.94 2.52 14.47
C VAL A 8 -29.91 3.51 14.98
N GLY A 9 -29.44 3.31 16.22
CA GLY A 9 -28.53 4.25 16.88
C GLY A 9 -27.29 4.50 16.01
N PRO A 10 -26.71 5.72 16.04
CA PRO A 10 -25.67 6.13 15.09
C PRO A 10 -24.52 5.11 15.07
N GLY A 11 -24.43 4.36 13.96
CA GLY A 11 -23.49 3.26 13.83
C GLY A 11 -24.05 1.84 13.84
N PHE A 12 -25.36 1.65 13.71
CA PHE A 12 -25.97 0.35 13.39
C PHE A 12 -26.82 0.43 12.12
N TYR A 13 -26.94 -0.68 11.39
CA TYR A 13 -27.74 -0.82 10.17
C TYR A 13 -28.45 -2.17 10.20
N ARG A 14 -29.67 -2.26 9.67
CA ARG A 14 -30.42 -3.51 9.57
C ARG A 14 -30.40 -4.02 8.14
N VAL A 15 -29.91 -5.24 7.92
CA VAL A 15 -29.82 -5.89 6.60
C VAL A 15 -31.22 -6.01 5.97
N GLU A 16 -31.44 -5.44 4.79
CA GLU A 16 -32.72 -5.59 4.08
C GLU A 16 -32.66 -6.70 3.00
N ARG A 17 -33.81 -7.06 2.42
CA ARG A 17 -33.92 -8.23 1.53
C ARG A 17 -33.26 -7.95 0.17
N GLY A 18 -32.04 -8.46 -0.01
CA GLY A 18 -31.23 -8.25 -1.21
C GLY A 18 -30.04 -7.31 -0.99
N ASP A 19 -29.79 -6.89 0.25
CA ASP A 19 -28.52 -6.30 0.62
C ASP A 19 -27.40 -7.33 0.69
N THR A 20 -26.17 -6.85 0.48
CA THR A 20 -24.95 -7.58 0.77
C THR A 20 -24.08 -6.71 1.68
N LEU A 21 -23.15 -7.34 2.40
CA LEU A 21 -22.20 -6.64 3.26
C LEU A 21 -21.45 -5.53 2.49
N TYR A 22 -21.21 -5.72 1.19
CA TYR A 22 -20.62 -4.74 0.28
C TYR A 22 -21.50 -3.50 0.03
N LYS A 23 -22.81 -3.68 -0.20
CA LYS A 23 -23.75 -2.55 -0.32
C LYS A 23 -23.82 -1.75 0.98
N ILE A 24 -24.04 -2.45 2.10
CA ILE A 24 -24.16 -1.87 3.44
C ILE A 24 -22.89 -1.09 3.81
N ALA A 25 -21.70 -1.66 3.52
CA ALA A 25 -20.43 -0.98 3.70
C ALA A 25 -20.35 0.32 2.89
N ARG A 26 -20.66 0.27 1.59
CA ARG A 26 -20.60 1.42 0.68
C ARG A 26 -21.51 2.56 1.13
N GLU A 27 -22.75 2.24 1.50
CA GLU A 27 -23.76 3.21 1.90
C GLU A 27 -23.36 3.93 3.20
N ASN A 28 -22.86 3.16 4.18
CA ASN A 28 -22.41 3.68 5.47
C ASN A 28 -20.96 4.23 5.46
N ARG A 29 -20.35 4.43 4.27
CA ARG A 29 -18.96 4.90 4.08
C ARG A 29 -17.88 4.01 4.74
N GLN A 30 -18.16 2.74 4.99
CA GLN A 30 -17.27 1.78 5.65
C GLN A 30 -16.64 0.77 4.68
N SER A 31 -15.68 -0.01 5.20
CA SER A 31 -15.15 -1.20 4.54
C SER A 31 -15.83 -2.46 5.04
N VAL A 32 -16.11 -3.42 4.15
CA VAL A 32 -16.67 -4.76 4.51
C VAL A 32 -15.87 -5.41 5.63
N GLN A 33 -14.53 -5.38 5.53
CA GLN A 33 -13.62 -5.93 6.55
C GLN A 33 -13.80 -5.30 7.94
N ASN A 34 -14.16 -4.02 8.03
CA ASN A 34 -14.39 -3.36 9.32
C ASN A 34 -15.73 -3.77 9.93
N ILE A 35 -16.81 -3.85 9.13
CA ILE A 35 -18.10 -4.36 9.61
C ILE A 35 -17.99 -5.84 10.01
N VAL A 36 -17.28 -6.64 9.21
CA VAL A 36 -16.92 -8.04 9.54
C VAL A 36 -16.19 -8.13 10.88
N ARG A 37 -15.19 -7.28 11.14
CA ARG A 37 -14.47 -7.25 12.43
C ARG A 37 -15.33 -6.76 13.59
N TRP A 38 -16.18 -5.77 13.39
CA TRP A 38 -17.05 -5.17 14.42
C TRP A 38 -18.25 -6.04 14.80
N ASN A 39 -18.59 -7.03 13.97
CA ASN A 39 -19.70 -7.97 14.19
C ASN A 39 -19.22 -9.44 14.21
N GLN A 40 -17.90 -9.68 14.17
CA GLN A 40 -17.24 -10.99 14.15
C GLN A 40 -17.81 -11.97 13.11
N ILE A 41 -18.16 -11.47 11.92
CA ILE A 41 -18.82 -12.25 10.85
C ILE A 41 -17.80 -13.15 10.14
N THR A 42 -17.82 -14.45 10.43
CA THR A 42 -16.89 -15.43 9.84
C THR A 42 -17.02 -15.56 8.32
N ASN A 43 -18.22 -15.37 7.75
CA ASN A 43 -18.49 -15.46 6.31
C ASN A 43 -19.21 -14.18 5.82
N PRO A 44 -18.55 -13.29 5.04
CA PRO A 44 -19.12 -12.02 4.59
C PRO A 44 -20.38 -12.14 3.72
N ASP A 45 -20.61 -13.28 3.07
CA ASP A 45 -21.77 -13.50 2.20
C ASP A 45 -22.94 -14.20 2.91
N ALA A 46 -22.75 -14.64 4.16
CA ALA A 46 -23.77 -15.28 4.99
C ALA A 46 -24.37 -14.30 6.02
N ILE A 47 -24.90 -13.17 5.56
CA ILE A 47 -25.68 -12.24 6.38
C ILE A 47 -27.17 -12.50 6.22
N GLU A 48 -27.93 -12.46 7.31
CA GLU A 48 -29.35 -12.79 7.31
C GLU A 48 -30.23 -11.54 7.18
N VAL A 49 -31.33 -11.66 6.41
CA VAL A 49 -32.27 -10.56 6.20
C VAL A 49 -32.98 -10.23 7.52
N GLY A 50 -32.84 -8.97 7.95
CA GLY A 50 -33.36 -8.47 9.22
C GLY A 50 -32.32 -8.44 10.36
N GLN A 51 -31.13 -9.00 10.17
CA GLN A 51 -29.99 -8.92 11.10
C GLN A 51 -29.54 -7.46 11.31
N VAL A 52 -29.14 -7.09 12.53
CA VAL A 52 -28.58 -5.76 12.82
C VAL A 52 -27.07 -5.84 12.90
N LEU A 53 -26.38 -5.06 12.07
CA LEU A 53 -24.93 -4.98 11.97
C LEU A 53 -24.43 -3.61 12.46
N ARG A 54 -23.36 -3.60 13.27
CA ARG A 54 -22.60 -2.39 13.61
C ARG A 54 -21.82 -1.89 12.41
N VAL A 55 -22.09 -0.65 11.99
CA VAL A 55 -21.52 0.04 10.83
C VAL A 55 -20.81 1.36 11.17
N ALA A 56 -20.52 1.63 12.45
CA ALA A 56 -19.56 2.66 12.85
C ALA A 56 -18.50 2.08 13.82
N PRO A 57 -17.30 2.68 13.86
CA PRO A 57 -16.32 2.34 14.88
C PRO A 57 -16.88 2.61 16.29
N PRO A 58 -16.66 1.71 17.27
CA PRO A 58 -16.96 2.03 18.66
C PRO A 58 -16.07 3.18 19.15
N PRO A 59 -16.59 4.15 19.92
CA PRO A 59 -15.78 5.20 20.51
C PRO A 59 -14.89 4.60 21.62
N GLY A 60 -13.60 4.45 21.34
CA GLY A 60 -12.59 4.05 22.31
C GLY A 60 -12.19 2.57 22.30
N THR A 61 -11.60 2.09 21.20
CA THR A 61 -10.79 0.85 21.21
C THR A 61 -9.41 1.09 20.59
N THR A 62 -8.50 1.63 21.39
CA THR A 62 -7.05 1.56 21.14
C THR A 62 -6.55 0.11 21.26
N THR A 63 -5.43 -0.15 20.60
CA THR A 63 -4.60 -1.36 20.56
C THR A 63 -4.78 -2.41 21.68
N ALA A 64 -5.07 -3.66 21.29
CA ALA A 64 -4.67 -4.86 22.02
C ALA A 64 -4.48 -6.05 21.06
N SER A 65 -3.25 -6.57 20.98
CA SER A 65 -2.90 -7.78 20.21
C SER A 65 -1.98 -8.68 21.03
N THR A 66 -2.52 -9.80 21.51
CA THR A 66 -1.78 -10.89 22.17
C THR A 66 -2.56 -12.19 21.95
N THR A 67 -2.04 -13.41 21.78
CA THR A 67 -0.71 -14.04 21.62
C THR A 67 -0.90 -15.44 22.19
N GLY A 68 -0.49 -16.51 21.50
CA GLY A 68 -0.62 -17.88 22.03
C GLY A 68 -0.46 -19.00 20.99
N THR A 69 0.31 -20.07 21.17
CA THR A 69 1.73 -20.20 21.56
C THR A 69 2.21 -21.63 21.22
N GLY A 70 3.47 -21.80 20.78
CA GLY A 70 4.13 -23.10 20.53
C GLY A 70 5.42 -22.92 19.71
N THR A 71 6.63 -22.82 20.27
CA THR A 71 7.44 -23.80 21.05
C THR A 71 7.95 -24.94 20.14
N ALA A 72 9.26 -25.22 19.97
CA ALA A 72 10.52 -24.68 20.53
C ALA A 72 11.48 -24.26 19.37
N GLY A 73 12.58 -23.48 19.53
CA GLY A 73 13.77 -23.68 20.38
C GLY A 73 14.80 -24.58 19.65
N ARG A 74 16.12 -24.30 19.56
CA ARG A 74 17.07 -23.38 20.24
C ARG A 74 18.39 -23.50 19.43
N SER A 75 19.35 -22.59 19.18
CA SER A 75 19.74 -21.16 19.37
C SER A 75 21.04 -20.96 18.49
N ARG A 76 21.92 -19.94 18.40
CA ARG A 76 22.22 -18.51 18.77
C ARG A 76 23.61 -18.21 18.09
N PRO A 77 24.10 -16.99 17.74
CA PRO A 77 23.52 -15.62 17.74
C PRO A 77 23.64 -14.82 16.41
N ALA A 78 22.80 -13.79 16.27
CA ALA A 78 23.12 -12.48 15.67
C ALA A 78 22.22 -11.41 16.34
N PRO A 79 22.59 -10.12 16.42
CA PRO A 79 21.95 -9.17 17.33
C PRO A 79 20.57 -8.67 16.87
N SER A 80 19.76 -8.23 17.85
CA SER A 80 18.33 -7.94 17.70
C SER A 80 18.00 -6.45 17.57
N ALA A 81 17.00 -6.14 16.75
CA ALA A 81 16.10 -4.99 16.92
C ALA A 81 14.65 -5.48 16.67
N PRO A 82 13.65 -5.16 17.53
CA PRO A 82 12.30 -5.72 17.38
C PRO A 82 11.45 -5.07 16.28
N VAL A 83 10.36 -5.76 15.93
CA VAL A 83 9.31 -5.30 15.01
C VAL A 83 8.41 -4.23 15.62
N GLU A 84 7.86 -3.34 14.78
CA GLU A 84 6.51 -2.80 15.01
C GLU A 84 5.78 -2.51 13.69
N SER A 85 4.57 -3.04 13.54
CA SER A 85 3.76 -2.97 12.31
C SER A 85 2.70 -1.86 12.39
N ALA A 86 2.95 -0.71 11.78
CA ALA A 86 2.03 0.43 11.78
C ALA A 86 1.09 0.46 10.56
N VAL A 87 0.18 -0.51 10.43
CA VAL A 87 -0.83 -0.53 9.35
C VAL A 87 -1.93 0.50 9.63
N LYS A 88 -1.67 1.76 9.27
CA LYS A 88 -2.67 2.84 9.22
C LYS A 88 -3.64 2.59 8.06
N PRO A 89 -4.91 3.05 8.14
CA PRO A 89 -5.90 2.85 7.07
C PRO A 89 -5.46 3.53 5.76
N ALA A 90 -5.60 2.80 4.65
CA ALA A 90 -5.06 3.19 3.35
C ALA A 90 -5.93 4.24 2.62
N THR A 91 -5.86 5.50 3.07
CA THR A 91 -6.03 6.66 2.18
C THR A 91 -4.67 7.24 1.80
N SER A 92 -3.69 7.17 2.72
CA SER A 92 -2.31 7.63 2.53
C SER A 92 -1.37 6.44 2.37
N ILE A 93 -0.71 6.32 1.22
CA ILE A 93 0.43 5.40 1.08
C ILE A 93 1.61 5.93 1.92
N SER A 94 2.18 5.08 2.79
CA SER A 94 3.39 5.43 3.53
C SER A 94 4.60 5.00 2.71
N LEU A 95 5.28 5.95 2.05
CA LEU A 95 6.51 5.66 1.30
C LEU A 95 7.74 5.86 2.19
N ILE A 96 8.81 5.12 1.89
CA ILE A 96 10.18 5.46 2.24
C ILE A 96 10.93 5.91 0.98
N TRP A 97 12.07 6.57 1.16
CA TRP A 97 12.96 6.88 0.05
C TRP A 97 13.45 5.61 -0.65
N PRO A 98 13.23 5.45 -1.97
CA PRO A 98 13.59 4.23 -2.69
C PRO A 98 15.09 4.08 -2.91
N ALA A 99 15.86 5.16 -2.77
CA ALA A 99 17.31 5.13 -2.75
C ALA A 99 17.86 6.22 -1.81
N PRO A 100 19.06 6.04 -1.23
CA PRO A 100 19.88 7.17 -0.80
C PRO A 100 20.32 7.97 -2.04
N GLY A 101 20.49 9.28 -1.90
CA GLY A 101 20.92 10.17 -2.99
C GLY A 101 20.33 11.57 -2.84
N THR A 102 20.62 12.42 -3.81
CA THR A 102 20.11 13.81 -3.88
C THR A 102 19.03 13.90 -4.96
N VAL A 103 17.91 14.56 -4.65
CA VAL A 103 16.89 14.86 -5.67
C VAL A 103 17.44 15.95 -6.61
N VAL A 104 17.73 15.57 -7.86
CA VAL A 104 18.25 16.48 -8.90
C VAL A 104 17.16 16.97 -9.85
N ARG A 105 15.98 16.36 -9.81
CA ARG A 105 14.77 16.82 -10.52
C ARG A 105 13.54 16.54 -9.65
N SER A 106 12.73 17.57 -9.41
CA SER A 106 11.47 17.46 -8.69
C SER A 106 10.29 17.15 -9.62
N PHE A 107 9.19 16.67 -9.05
CA PHE A 107 7.93 16.51 -9.77
C PHE A 107 7.39 17.88 -10.19
N ASP A 108 6.97 17.98 -11.45
CA ASP A 108 6.42 19.20 -12.07
C ASP A 108 5.02 18.94 -12.68
N GLY A 109 4.65 17.66 -12.85
CA GLY A 109 3.39 17.24 -13.46
C GLY A 109 3.33 17.46 -14.98
N SER A 110 3.97 18.51 -15.50
CA SER A 110 4.02 18.84 -16.92
C SER A 110 5.23 18.20 -17.60
N LYS A 111 6.44 18.66 -17.25
CA LYS A 111 7.75 18.20 -17.78
C LYS A 111 8.29 16.97 -17.06
N SER A 112 8.00 16.81 -15.77
CA SER A 112 8.51 15.73 -14.92
C SER A 112 7.35 14.98 -14.25
N LYS A 113 7.20 13.68 -14.55
CA LYS A 113 6.14 12.81 -14.00
C LYS A 113 6.51 12.12 -12.69
N GLY A 114 7.77 12.25 -12.28
CA GLY A 114 8.34 11.71 -11.05
C GLY A 114 9.47 12.60 -10.53
N ILE A 115 10.30 12.07 -9.64
CA ILE A 115 11.54 12.70 -9.15
C ILE A 115 12.76 11.92 -9.60
N ASP A 116 13.87 12.61 -9.86
CA ASP A 116 15.16 11.98 -10.18
C ASP A 116 16.07 12.02 -8.95
N ILE A 117 16.44 10.85 -8.42
CA ILE A 117 17.35 10.70 -7.28
C ILE A 117 18.72 10.27 -7.81
N ALA A 118 19.68 11.20 -7.84
CA ALA A 118 21.04 10.93 -8.28
C ALA A 118 21.90 10.33 -7.16
N ASN A 119 22.65 9.28 -7.49
CA ASN A 119 23.69 8.66 -6.66
C ASN A 119 24.66 7.85 -7.55
N ALA A 120 25.58 7.09 -6.96
CA ALA A 120 26.54 6.23 -7.67
C ALA A 120 25.86 5.02 -8.36
N ALA A 121 26.42 4.56 -9.48
CA ALA A 121 25.92 3.40 -10.21
C ALA A 121 26.11 2.12 -9.37
N GLY A 122 25.06 1.30 -9.26
CA GLY A 122 25.03 0.18 -8.32
C GLY A 122 24.51 0.52 -6.93
N THR A 123 24.07 1.75 -6.66
CA THR A 123 23.31 2.07 -5.44
C THR A 123 22.08 1.15 -5.36
N PRO A 124 21.85 0.43 -4.25
CA PRO A 124 20.68 -0.42 -4.11
C PRO A 124 19.39 0.42 -4.13
N VAL A 125 18.46 0.03 -5.02
CA VAL A 125 17.12 0.63 -5.13
C VAL A 125 16.15 -0.29 -4.40
N ALA A 126 15.49 0.24 -3.38
CA ALA A 126 14.53 -0.44 -2.55
C ALA A 126 13.08 -0.07 -2.90
N ALA A 127 12.16 -1.01 -2.65
CA ALA A 127 10.73 -0.77 -2.74
C ALA A 127 10.29 0.31 -1.74
N ALA A 128 9.75 1.42 -2.24
CA ALA A 128 9.28 2.54 -1.43
C ALA A 128 8.10 2.17 -0.51
N ALA A 129 7.32 1.15 -0.86
CA ALA A 129 6.18 0.61 -0.11
C ALA A 129 6.00 -0.89 -0.45
N PRO A 130 5.31 -1.69 0.39
CA PRO A 130 5.09 -3.10 0.08
C PRO A 130 4.09 -3.24 -1.08
N GLY A 131 4.22 -4.27 -1.91
CA GLY A 131 3.37 -4.45 -3.08
C GLY A 131 3.72 -5.68 -3.91
N VAL A 132 3.18 -5.75 -5.12
CA VAL A 132 3.48 -6.80 -6.11
C VAL A 132 4.08 -6.13 -7.34
N VAL A 133 5.16 -6.70 -7.86
CA VAL A 133 5.79 -6.30 -9.12
C VAL A 133 4.84 -6.65 -10.28
N VAL A 134 4.30 -5.64 -10.95
CA VAL A 134 3.41 -5.80 -12.12
C VAL A 134 4.11 -5.55 -13.45
N TYR A 135 5.36 -5.07 -13.41
CA TYR A 135 6.25 -4.97 -14.56
C TYR A 135 7.71 -5.00 -14.10
N ALA A 136 8.59 -5.69 -14.83
CA ALA A 136 10.03 -5.72 -14.59
C ALA A 136 10.81 -6.05 -15.88
N GLY A 137 11.19 -5.02 -16.64
CA GLY A 137 11.89 -5.19 -17.91
C GLY A 137 12.30 -3.86 -18.56
N ASN A 138 12.76 -3.93 -19.81
CA ASN A 138 13.26 -2.78 -20.59
C ASN A 138 12.43 -2.49 -21.86
N GLY A 139 11.20 -2.98 -21.92
CA GLY A 139 10.32 -2.82 -23.09
C GLY A 139 9.71 -1.42 -23.26
N LEU A 140 9.76 -0.57 -22.22
CA LEU A 140 9.26 0.81 -22.27
C LEU A 140 10.41 1.77 -22.59
N ARG A 141 10.50 2.19 -23.86
CA ARG A 141 11.48 3.20 -24.33
C ARG A 141 11.42 4.47 -23.49
N GLY A 142 12.59 5.03 -23.16
CA GLY A 142 12.72 6.24 -22.35
C GLY A 142 12.66 6.01 -20.83
N TYR A 143 12.40 4.78 -20.37
CA TYR A 143 12.49 4.40 -18.94
C TYR A 143 13.66 3.43 -18.66
N GLY A 144 14.31 2.89 -19.69
CA GLY A 144 15.36 1.88 -19.56
C GLY A 144 14.86 0.63 -18.85
N ASN A 145 15.68 0.03 -17.98
CA ASN A 145 15.21 -1.04 -17.10
C ASN A 145 14.25 -0.46 -16.04
N LEU A 146 12.97 -0.75 -16.21
CA LEU A 146 11.85 -0.26 -15.43
C LEU A 146 11.25 -1.38 -14.58
N ILE A 147 10.97 -1.07 -13.32
CA ILE A 147 10.08 -1.85 -12.46
C ILE A 147 8.83 -1.02 -12.15
N ILE A 148 7.65 -1.66 -12.14
CA ILE A 148 6.42 -1.08 -11.60
C ILE A 148 5.92 -1.96 -10.45
N LEU A 149 5.72 -1.36 -9.27
CA LEU A 149 5.08 -1.98 -8.11
C LEU A 149 3.63 -1.49 -8.02
N LYS A 150 2.70 -2.43 -7.83
CA LYS A 150 1.31 -2.16 -7.43
C LYS A 150 1.18 -2.36 -5.93
N HIS A 151 0.74 -1.32 -5.22
CA HIS A 151 0.61 -1.34 -3.76
C HIS A 151 -0.82 -1.67 -3.31
N ASN A 152 -1.82 -1.17 -4.04
CA ASN A 152 -3.24 -1.47 -3.82
C ASN A 152 -4.03 -1.26 -5.12
N ALA A 153 -5.33 -0.93 -5.06
CA ALA A 153 -6.14 -0.69 -6.24
C ALA A 153 -5.73 0.60 -6.99
N ASP A 154 -5.37 1.64 -6.25
CA ASP A 154 -5.21 3.00 -6.75
C ASP A 154 -3.75 3.41 -6.94
N TYR A 155 -2.87 2.94 -6.05
CA TYR A 155 -1.47 3.35 -5.96
C TYR A 155 -0.49 2.40 -6.67
N LEU A 156 0.33 2.98 -7.54
CA LEU A 156 1.45 2.34 -8.25
C LEU A 156 2.72 3.19 -8.07
N THR A 157 3.90 2.56 -7.97
CA THR A 157 5.19 3.27 -8.10
C THR A 157 6.01 2.70 -9.25
N ALA A 158 6.76 3.56 -9.92
CA ALA A 158 7.65 3.20 -11.02
C ALA A 158 9.11 3.56 -10.67
N TYR A 159 10.04 2.67 -11.03
CA TYR A 159 11.48 2.77 -10.74
C TYR A 159 12.21 2.57 -12.07
N ALA A 160 12.80 3.62 -12.64
CA ALA A 160 13.37 3.63 -13.98
C ALA A 160 14.86 4.02 -14.00
N HIS A 161 15.50 3.79 -15.15
CA HIS A 161 16.94 3.93 -15.41
C HIS A 161 17.87 3.01 -14.60
N ASN A 162 17.34 1.95 -13.97
CA ASN A 162 18.14 0.97 -13.24
C ASN A 162 19.17 0.28 -14.17
N ARG A 163 20.32 -0.17 -13.64
CA ARG A 163 21.28 -0.97 -14.41
C ARG A 163 20.94 -2.47 -14.41
N ALA A 164 20.32 -2.95 -13.33
CA ALA A 164 19.97 -4.34 -13.11
C ALA A 164 18.68 -4.45 -12.28
N LEU A 165 17.87 -5.46 -12.57
CA LEU A 165 16.63 -5.75 -11.85
C LEU A 165 16.82 -7.03 -11.03
N LEU A 166 16.52 -6.98 -9.73
CA LEU A 166 16.70 -8.09 -8.78
C LEU A 166 15.38 -8.84 -8.49
N VAL A 167 14.27 -8.39 -9.09
CA VAL A 167 12.94 -8.97 -8.95
C VAL A 167 12.30 -9.24 -10.31
N LYS A 168 11.27 -10.10 -10.30
CA LYS A 168 10.54 -10.55 -11.50
C LYS A 168 9.07 -10.15 -11.43
N GLU A 169 8.40 -10.17 -12.59
CA GLU A 169 6.95 -9.93 -12.67
C GLU A 169 6.17 -10.98 -11.86
N GLY A 170 5.10 -10.53 -11.20
CA GLY A 170 4.33 -11.33 -10.23
C GLY A 170 4.96 -11.46 -8.84
N GLN A 171 6.20 -11.00 -8.62
CA GLN A 171 6.86 -11.12 -7.31
C GLN A 171 6.30 -10.15 -6.28
N SER A 172 5.89 -10.66 -5.13
CA SER A 172 5.59 -9.84 -3.93
C SER A 172 6.89 -9.29 -3.33
N VAL A 173 6.87 -8.00 -2.93
CA VAL A 173 8.01 -7.29 -2.34
C VAL A 173 7.59 -6.49 -1.11
N THR A 174 8.43 -6.45 -0.09
CA THR A 174 8.20 -5.67 1.14
C THR A 174 8.84 -4.29 1.07
N GLN A 175 8.39 -3.36 1.91
CA GLN A 175 9.01 -2.03 2.02
C GLN A 175 10.47 -2.15 2.46
N GLY A 176 11.38 -1.42 1.79
CA GLY A 176 12.81 -1.49 2.08
C GLY A 176 13.53 -2.69 1.46
N GLN A 177 12.82 -3.65 0.85
CA GLN A 177 13.44 -4.73 0.10
C GLN A 177 14.11 -4.17 -1.17
N THR A 178 15.38 -4.53 -1.40
CA THR A 178 16.08 -4.19 -2.65
C THR A 178 15.41 -4.87 -3.84
N ILE A 179 15.01 -4.08 -4.84
CA ILE A 179 14.35 -4.53 -6.06
C ILE A 179 15.20 -4.34 -7.32
N ALA A 180 16.16 -3.42 -7.30
CA ALA A 180 17.03 -3.10 -8.43
C ALA A 180 18.35 -2.46 -7.98
N GLU A 181 19.22 -2.20 -8.94
CA GLU A 181 20.42 -1.39 -8.78
C GLU A 181 20.36 -0.13 -9.66
N MET A 182 20.67 1.04 -9.09
CA MET A 182 20.64 2.31 -9.81
C MET A 182 21.62 2.33 -10.98
N GLY A 183 21.22 2.91 -12.10
CA GLY A 183 22.03 3.03 -13.30
C GLY A 183 21.73 4.31 -14.07
N SER A 184 22.06 4.28 -15.36
CA SER A 184 21.77 5.33 -16.34
C SER A 184 21.21 4.73 -17.64
N SER A 185 20.40 3.66 -17.52
CA SER A 185 19.80 3.02 -18.70
C SER A 185 18.75 3.94 -19.32
N ASP A 186 18.93 4.31 -20.59
CA ASP A 186 18.15 5.34 -21.29
C ASP A 186 18.20 6.72 -20.60
N SER A 187 19.35 7.09 -19.99
CA SER A 187 19.55 8.42 -19.37
C SER A 187 21.02 8.86 -19.41
N ASP A 188 21.27 10.16 -19.61
CA ASP A 188 22.63 10.74 -19.68
C ASP A 188 23.35 10.81 -18.33
N ARG A 189 22.65 10.49 -17.22
CA ARG A 189 23.17 10.56 -15.86
C ARG A 189 22.69 9.37 -15.03
N VAL A 190 23.54 8.94 -14.10
CA VAL A 190 23.15 7.97 -13.07
C VAL A 190 22.15 8.62 -12.10
N ALA A 191 20.88 8.27 -12.25
CA ALA A 191 19.81 8.68 -11.35
C ALA A 191 18.63 7.71 -11.46
N LEU A 192 18.06 7.33 -10.32
CA LEU A 192 16.79 6.62 -10.27
C LEU A 192 15.66 7.61 -10.60
N HIS A 193 14.91 7.36 -11.67
CA HIS A 193 13.63 8.05 -11.88
C HIS A 193 12.53 7.33 -11.10
N PHE A 194 11.86 8.05 -10.21
CA PHE A 194 10.82 7.51 -9.32
C PHE A 194 9.48 8.23 -9.54
N GLU A 195 8.49 7.55 -10.12
CA GLU A 195 7.11 8.05 -10.16
C GLU A 195 6.26 7.45 -9.04
N LEU A 196 5.34 8.26 -8.51
CA LEU A 196 4.15 7.80 -7.79
C LEU A 196 2.92 8.07 -8.68
N ARG A 197 2.04 7.08 -8.82
CA ARG A 197 0.76 7.19 -9.53
C ARG A 197 -0.40 6.83 -8.63
N TYR A 198 -1.49 7.60 -8.75
CA TYR A 198 -2.75 7.38 -8.04
C TYR A 198 -3.91 7.45 -9.06
N GLY A 199 -4.75 6.42 -9.12
CA GLY A 199 -5.86 6.34 -10.08
C GLY A 199 -5.41 6.46 -11.54
N GLY A 200 -4.21 5.97 -11.85
CA GLY A 200 -3.57 6.09 -13.17
C GLY A 200 -2.90 7.45 -13.48
N ARG A 201 -3.03 8.46 -12.63
CA ARG A 201 -2.39 9.78 -12.79
C ARG A 201 -1.10 9.87 -11.99
N SER A 202 -0.03 10.38 -12.57
CA SER A 202 1.20 10.69 -11.82
C SER A 202 0.97 11.87 -10.85
N ILE A 203 1.46 11.74 -9.63
CA ILE A 203 1.30 12.69 -8.52
C ILE A 203 2.65 12.93 -7.82
N ASP A 204 2.80 14.05 -7.12
CA ASP A 204 4.04 14.43 -6.43
C ASP A 204 4.43 13.39 -5.35
N PRO A 205 5.50 12.58 -5.56
CA PRO A 205 5.93 11.59 -4.59
C PRO A 205 6.52 12.24 -3.33
N ALA A 206 7.03 13.47 -3.40
CA ALA A 206 7.67 14.15 -2.28
C ALA A 206 6.68 14.50 -1.15
N ARG A 207 5.36 14.43 -1.41
CA ARG A 207 4.31 14.58 -0.38
C ARG A 207 4.04 13.31 0.43
N TYR A 208 4.51 12.16 -0.05
CA TYR A 208 4.29 10.84 0.56
C TYR A 208 5.60 10.23 1.11
N LEU A 209 6.74 10.80 0.73
CA LEU A 209 8.07 10.51 1.27
C LEU A 209 8.31 11.28 2.58
N PRO A 210 9.11 10.73 3.52
CA PRO A 210 9.46 11.45 4.74
C PRO A 210 10.43 12.60 4.44
N ALA A 211 10.37 13.66 5.25
CA ALA A 211 11.31 14.77 5.17
C ALA A 211 12.78 14.31 5.35
N ARG A 212 13.70 15.12 4.82
CA ARG A 212 15.16 14.99 4.90
C ARG A 212 15.76 16.34 5.27
#